data_AF-A0AA35V3J5-F1
#
_entry.id   AF-A0AA35V3J5-F1
#
_cell.length_a   1.000
_cell.length_b   1.000
_cell.length_c   1.000
_cell.angle_alpha   90.00
_cell.angle_beta   90.00
_cell.angle_gamma   90.00
#
_symmetry.space_group_name_H-M   'P 1'
#
loop_
_entity.id
_entity.type
_entity.pdbx_description
1 polymer ?
#
loop_
_entity_poly.entity_id
_entity_poly.type
_entity_poly.pdbx_seq_one_letter_code
_entity_poly.pdbx_strand_id
1 'polypeptide(L)'
;MCYHQEDVPDEYGGHAEKKDKVAKARDVGVNSIVLFPKVPEAFKTPTGDETYNDSGLIPRTIRLLKDKYPDLIIYTDVALDPYSSDGHDGIVREDGVIMNDEIVRHLCKHDVSQGTIIDDKAAGHSRNCIQFKG
;
A
#
# COMPACT_ATOMS: atom_id res chain seq x y z
N MET A 1 1.25 -5.05 -13.34
CA MET A 1 0.13 -4.12 -13.58
C MET A 1 0.00 -3.19 -12.38
N CYS A 2 -0.18 -1.88 -12.58
CA CYS A 2 -0.50 -0.96 -11.47
C CYS A 2 -1.96 -1.13 -11.08
N TYR A 3 -2.20 -1.33 -9.79
CA TYR A 3 -3.51 -1.60 -9.24
C TYR A 3 -3.81 -0.56 -8.16
N HIS A 4 -4.73 0.34 -8.46
CA HIS A 4 -5.07 1.44 -7.56
C HIS A 4 -6.26 1.03 -6.68
N GLN A 5 -6.26 1.45 -5.41
CA GLN A 5 -7.28 1.10 -4.41
C GLN A 5 -8.73 1.20 -4.89
N GLU A 6 -9.06 2.18 -5.74
CA GLU A 6 -10.42 2.32 -6.26
C GLU A 6 -10.94 1.02 -6.90
N ASP A 7 -10.03 0.09 -7.19
CA ASP A 7 -10.26 -1.23 -7.76
C ASP A 7 -10.74 -2.33 -6.79
N VAL A 8 -10.74 -2.09 -5.48
CA VAL A 8 -11.13 -3.06 -4.44
C VAL A 8 -12.26 -2.50 -3.58
N PRO A 9 -13.42 -3.17 -3.50
CA PRO A 9 -14.51 -2.72 -2.63
C PRO A 9 -14.13 -2.87 -1.16
N ASP A 10 -14.24 -1.77 -0.43
CA ASP A 10 -14.07 -1.72 1.02
C ASP A 10 -14.86 -0.56 1.63
N GLU A 11 -14.87 -0.49 2.97
CA GLU A 11 -15.55 0.54 3.76
C GLU A 11 -15.02 1.98 3.53
N TYR A 12 -13.94 2.13 2.75
CA TYR A 12 -13.32 3.40 2.41
C TYR A 12 -13.84 3.96 1.06
N GLY A 13 -14.90 3.35 0.51
CA GLY A 13 -15.59 3.81 -0.70
C GLY A 13 -15.20 3.09 -2.00
N GLY A 14 -14.46 1.98 -1.91
CA GLY A 14 -14.06 1.20 -3.08
C GLY A 14 -15.25 0.66 -3.90
N HIS A 15 -15.16 0.75 -5.23
CA HIS A 15 -16.23 0.33 -6.13
C HIS A 15 -16.12 -1.16 -6.48
N ALA A 16 -17.20 -1.92 -6.25
CA ALA A 16 -17.25 -3.37 -6.45
C ALA A 16 -16.97 -3.82 -7.91
N GLU A 17 -17.12 -2.93 -8.88
CA GLU A 17 -17.01 -3.23 -10.32
C GLU A 17 -15.59 -3.54 -10.81
N LYS A 18 -14.56 -3.27 -9.99
CA LYS A 18 -13.15 -3.33 -10.42
C LYS A 18 -12.38 -4.58 -9.94
N LYS A 19 -13.05 -5.51 -9.22
CA LYS A 19 -12.57 -6.89 -8.95
C LYS A 19 -12.23 -7.67 -10.23
N ASP A 20 -12.81 -7.27 -11.35
CA ASP A 20 -12.67 -7.88 -12.67
C ASP A 20 -11.29 -7.60 -13.31
N LYS A 21 -10.60 -6.54 -12.90
CA LYS A 21 -9.30 -6.16 -13.47
C LYS A 21 -8.20 -7.19 -13.21
N VAL A 22 -8.16 -7.79 -12.01
CA VAL A 22 -7.18 -8.85 -11.70
C VAL A 22 -7.47 -10.09 -12.53
N ALA A 23 -8.74 -10.49 -12.66
CA ALA A 23 -9.14 -11.62 -13.50
C ALA A 23 -8.70 -11.41 -14.96
N LYS A 24 -9.06 -10.27 -15.55
CA LYS A 24 -8.68 -9.89 -16.92
C LYS A 24 -7.18 -9.84 -17.15
N ALA A 25 -6.41 -9.35 -16.17
CA ALA A 25 -4.95 -9.32 -16.26
C ALA A 25 -4.36 -10.75 -16.29
N ARG A 26 -4.93 -11.66 -15.49
CA ARG A 26 -4.52 -13.05 -15.46
C ARG A 26 -4.90 -13.81 -16.74
N ASP A 27 -6.02 -13.49 -17.37
CA ASP A 27 -6.43 -14.08 -18.66
C ASP A 27 -5.39 -13.84 -19.77
N VAL A 28 -4.60 -12.76 -19.65
CA VAL A 28 -3.48 -12.43 -20.57
C VAL A 28 -2.11 -12.79 -20.00
N GLY A 29 -2.04 -13.57 -18.92
CA GLY A 29 -0.81 -14.09 -18.32
C GLY A 29 -0.10 -13.19 -17.31
N VAL A 30 -0.71 -12.07 -16.89
CA VAL A 30 -0.13 -11.17 -15.88
C VAL A 30 -0.50 -11.66 -14.48
N ASN A 31 0.45 -12.26 -13.78
CA ASN A 31 0.28 -12.79 -12.41
C ASN A 31 0.93 -11.92 -11.32
N SER A 32 1.28 -10.68 -11.64
CA SER A 32 1.92 -9.75 -10.70
C SER A 32 1.27 -8.37 -10.71
N ILE A 33 0.96 -7.84 -9.53
CA ILE A 33 0.36 -6.51 -9.35
C ILE A 33 1.16 -5.68 -8.35
N VAL A 34 1.06 -4.36 -8.47
CA VAL A 34 1.53 -3.42 -7.45
C VAL A 34 0.35 -2.62 -6.92
N LEU A 35 0.24 -2.49 -5.60
CA LEU A 35 -0.83 -1.78 -4.91
C LEU A 35 -0.42 -0.35 -4.59
N PHE A 36 -1.26 0.61 -4.99
CA PHE A 36 -1.14 2.01 -4.61
C PHE A 36 -2.35 2.43 -3.76
N PRO A 37 -2.14 2.74 -2.46
CA PRO A 37 -3.21 3.16 -1.58
C PRO A 37 -3.65 4.60 -1.87
N LYS A 38 -4.93 4.89 -1.65
CA LYS A 38 -5.54 6.23 -1.69
C LYS A 38 -6.29 6.43 -0.37
N VAL A 39 -5.51 6.60 0.69
CA VAL A 39 -6.05 6.74 2.05
C VAL A 39 -6.97 7.97 2.11
N PRO A 40 -8.18 7.87 2.67
CA PRO A 40 -9.07 9.01 2.86
C PRO A 40 -8.43 10.04 3.78
N GLU A 41 -8.73 11.31 3.53
CA GLU A 41 -8.17 12.44 4.27
C GLU A 41 -8.33 12.31 5.79
N ALA A 42 -9.42 11.71 6.26
CA ALA A 42 -9.68 11.51 7.70
C ALA A 42 -8.66 10.59 8.41
N PHE A 43 -7.91 9.77 7.66
CA PHE A 43 -6.89 8.86 8.18
C PHE A 43 -5.47 9.34 7.88
N LYS A 44 -5.31 10.48 7.20
CA LYS A 44 -4.01 11.07 6.93
C LYS A 44 -3.52 11.86 8.13
N THR A 45 -2.23 11.70 8.44
CA THR A 45 -1.56 12.37 9.56
C THR A 45 -0.20 12.89 9.08
N PRO A 46 0.40 13.90 9.72
CA PRO A 46 1.71 14.41 9.29
C PRO A 46 2.81 13.32 9.26
N THR A 47 2.71 12.32 10.14
CA THR A 47 3.66 11.21 10.29
C THR A 47 3.26 9.95 9.51
N GLY A 48 2.09 9.93 8.87
CA GLY A 48 1.62 8.79 8.09
C GLY A 48 1.31 7.55 8.92
N ASP A 49 0.73 7.70 10.12
CA ASP A 49 0.53 6.61 11.09
C ASP A 49 -0.29 5.42 10.57
N GLU A 50 -1.20 5.66 9.62
CA GLU A 50 -2.04 4.63 9.00
C GLU A 50 -1.20 3.58 8.21
N THR A 51 0.07 3.86 7.91
CA THR A 51 1.02 2.88 7.33
C THR A 51 1.24 1.66 8.22
N TYR A 52 1.01 1.77 9.53
CA TYR A 52 1.21 0.72 10.53
C TYR A 52 -0.09 0.01 10.93
N ASN A 53 -1.21 0.36 10.32
CA ASN A 53 -2.50 -0.21 10.67
C ASN A 53 -2.66 -1.60 10.02
N ASP A 54 -2.53 -2.66 10.81
CA ASP A 54 -2.72 -4.06 10.35
C ASP A 54 -4.14 -4.34 9.83
N SER A 55 -5.11 -3.54 10.26
CA SER A 55 -6.49 -3.57 9.76
C SER A 55 -6.73 -2.52 8.70
N GLY A 56 -5.71 -1.79 8.27
CA GLY A 56 -5.75 -0.73 7.29
C GLY A 56 -5.94 -1.25 5.87
N LEU A 57 -5.84 -0.32 4.93
CA LEU A 57 -6.25 -0.55 3.55
C LEU A 57 -5.45 -1.61 2.80
N ILE A 58 -4.13 -1.46 2.76
CA ILE A 58 -3.24 -2.40 2.03
C ILE A 58 -3.36 -3.81 2.63
N PRO A 59 -3.31 -4.00 3.96
CA PRO A 59 -3.45 -5.33 4.55
C PRO A 59 -4.76 -6.03 4.23
N ARG A 60 -5.90 -5.33 4.28
CA ARG A 60 -7.19 -5.90 3.89
C ARG A 60 -7.22 -6.28 2.41
N THR A 61 -6.66 -5.43 1.55
CA THR A 61 -6.59 -5.67 0.10
C THR A 61 -5.76 -6.92 -0.22
N ILE A 62 -4.59 -7.07 0.40
CA ILE A 62 -3.73 -8.25 0.25
C ILE A 62 -4.50 -9.51 0.63
N ARG A 63 -5.16 -9.53 1.80
CA ARG A 63 -5.91 -10.69 2.28
C ARG A 63 -7.01 -11.08 1.29
N LEU A 64 -7.80 -10.12 0.83
CA LEU A 64 -8.87 -10.36 -0.15
C LEU A 64 -8.35 -10.92 -1.47
N LEU A 65 -7.23 -10.38 -1.98
CA LEU A 65 -6.64 -10.82 -3.24
C LEU A 65 -6.01 -12.20 -3.12
N LYS A 66 -5.29 -12.49 -2.02
CA LYS A 66 -4.68 -13.79 -1.77
C LYS A 66 -5.71 -14.88 -1.50
N ASP A 67 -6.84 -14.56 -0.85
CA ASP A 67 -7.92 -15.52 -0.65
C ASP A 67 -8.55 -15.95 -1.99
N LYS A 68 -8.59 -15.06 -2.99
CA LYS A 68 -9.13 -15.34 -4.33
C LYS A 68 -8.09 -15.89 -5.32
N TYR A 69 -6.86 -15.41 -5.22
CA TYR A 69 -5.74 -15.73 -6.11
C TYR A 69 -4.49 -16.03 -5.29
N PRO A 70 -4.40 -17.22 -4.66
CA PRO A 70 -3.30 -17.55 -3.77
C PRO A 70 -1.92 -17.44 -4.44
N ASP A 71 -1.83 -17.68 -5.75
CA ASP A 71 -0.60 -17.63 -6.53
C ASP A 71 -0.23 -16.24 -7.08
N LEU A 72 -1.05 -15.22 -6.82
CA LEU A 72 -0.80 -13.84 -7.27
C LEU A 72 0.43 -13.25 -6.56
N ILE A 73 1.35 -12.68 -7.32
CA ILE A 73 2.50 -11.93 -6.79
C ILE A 73 2.04 -10.49 -6.51
N ILE A 74 2.15 -10.05 -5.26
CA ILE A 74 1.75 -8.71 -4.86
C ILE A 74 2.99 -7.91 -4.46
N TYR A 75 3.06 -6.69 -5.00
CA TYR A 75 3.97 -5.65 -4.57
C TYR A 75 3.20 -4.54 -3.87
N THR A 76 3.77 -3.99 -2.81
CA THR A 76 3.23 -2.84 -2.08
C THR A 76 4.18 -1.67 -2.20
N ASP A 77 3.63 -0.46 -2.18
CA ASP A 77 4.41 0.78 -2.19
C ASP A 77 4.74 1.23 -0.77
N VAL A 78 6.03 1.36 -0.46
CA VAL A 78 6.54 1.92 0.79
C VAL A 78 6.85 3.39 0.55
N ALA A 79 5.85 4.23 0.83
CA ALA A 79 5.89 5.68 0.68
C ALA A 79 5.09 6.38 1.80
N LEU A 80 5.34 7.68 2.01
CA LEU A 80 4.61 8.49 3.01
C LEU A 80 3.53 9.35 2.35
N ASP A 81 3.68 9.74 1.09
CA ASP A 81 2.74 10.61 0.39
C ASP A 81 1.26 10.18 0.44
N PRO A 82 0.89 8.88 0.40
CA PRO A 82 -0.52 8.49 0.42
C PRO A 82 -1.13 8.64 1.81
N TYR A 83 -0.30 8.73 2.86
CA TYR A 83 -0.68 8.72 4.27
C TYR A 83 -0.43 10.07 4.96
N SER A 84 0.40 10.92 4.36
CA SER A 84 0.74 12.25 4.88
C SER A 84 -0.40 13.24 4.64
N SER A 85 -0.82 13.95 5.69
CA SER A 85 -1.78 15.06 5.56
C SER A 85 -1.22 16.23 4.75
N ASP A 86 0.10 16.37 4.73
CA ASP A 86 0.76 17.42 3.97
C ASP A 86 0.87 17.02 2.49
N GLY A 87 0.81 15.72 2.17
CA GLY A 87 0.81 15.20 0.79
C GLY A 87 2.19 15.10 0.15
N HIS A 88 3.26 15.11 0.95
CA HIS A 88 4.65 14.99 0.51
C HIS A 88 5.28 13.74 1.15
N ASP A 89 6.35 13.19 0.55
CA ASP A 89 7.07 12.03 1.06
C ASP A 89 7.97 12.30 2.29
N GLY A 90 7.84 13.47 2.90
CA GLY A 90 8.73 13.93 3.97
C GLY A 90 8.00 14.51 5.17
N ILE A 91 8.61 14.32 6.34
CA ILE A 91 8.27 15.01 7.58
C ILE A 91 9.09 16.31 7.60
N VAL A 92 8.39 17.45 7.71
CA VAL A 92 9.01 18.78 7.73
C VAL A 92 8.71 19.43 9.07
N ARG A 93 9.75 19.94 9.74
CA ARG A 93 9.60 20.73 10.97
C ARG A 93 8.99 22.10 10.67
N GLU A 94 8.46 22.74 11.70
CA GLU A 94 7.92 24.12 11.60
C GLU A 94 8.95 25.14 11.08
N ASP A 95 10.24 24.90 11.28
CA ASP A 95 11.35 25.73 10.79
C ASP A 95 11.74 25.45 9.32
N GLY A 96 11.03 24.54 8.65
CA GLY A 96 11.26 24.16 7.25
C GLY A 96 12.34 23.10 7.05
N VAL A 97 12.91 22.54 8.14
CA VAL A 97 13.91 21.48 8.04
C VAL A 97 13.27 20.14 7.71
N ILE A 98 13.78 19.48 6.66
CA ILE A 98 13.41 18.11 6.28
C ILE A 98 14.03 17.11 7.26
N MET A 99 13.20 16.30 7.90
CA MET A 99 13.61 15.35 8.93
C MET A 99 14.02 14.00 8.34
N ASN A 100 15.09 13.96 7.56
CA ASN A 100 15.51 12.78 6.79
C ASN A 100 15.67 11.50 7.65
N ASP A 101 16.32 11.59 8.81
CA ASP A 101 16.49 10.43 9.70
C ASP A 101 15.17 9.91 10.25
N GLU A 102 14.20 10.79 10.47
CA GLU A 102 12.87 10.43 10.92
C GLU A 102 12.08 9.77 9.79
N ILE A 103 12.11 10.36 8.60
CA ILE A 103 11.52 9.79 7.38
C ILE A 103 12.03 8.37 7.14
N VAL A 104 13.35 8.15 7.20
CA VAL A 104 13.96 6.82 7.04
C VAL A 104 13.45 5.85 8.10
N ARG A 105 13.36 6.26 9.37
CA ARG A 105 12.79 5.41 10.44
C ARG A 105 11.33 5.03 10.15
N HIS A 106 10.53 5.97 9.68
CA HIS A 106 9.13 5.73 9.33
C HIS A 106 8.99 4.76 8.16
N LEU A 107 9.80 4.93 7.10
CA LEU A 107 9.82 4.04 5.93
C LEU A 107 10.29 2.62 6.29
N CYS A 108 11.33 2.48 7.11
CA CYS A 108 11.78 1.16 7.58
C CYS A 108 10.70 0.45 8.40
N LYS A 109 9.98 1.17 9.26
CA LYS A 109 8.88 0.59 10.03
C LYS A 109 7.71 0.18 9.13
N HIS A 110 7.44 0.96 8.08
CA HIS A 110 6.40 0.67 7.09
C HIS A 110 6.76 -0.64 6.36
N ASP A 111 7.99 -0.74 5.86
CA ASP A 111 8.52 -1.93 5.18
C ASP A 111 8.34 -3.20 6.02
N VAL A 112 8.70 -3.16 7.31
CA VAL A 112 8.53 -4.30 8.23
C VAL A 112 7.04 -4.65 8.43
N SER A 113 6.18 -3.64 8.61
CA SER A 113 4.73 -3.85 8.81
C SER A 113 4.11 -4.55 7.60
N GLN A 114 4.37 -4.04 6.39
CA GLN A 114 3.85 -4.61 5.15
C GLN A 114 4.44 -5.99 4.86
N GLY A 115 5.74 -6.18 5.11
CA GLY A 115 6.42 -7.46 4.90
C GLY A 115 5.78 -8.58 5.71
N THR A 116 5.49 -8.32 6.99
CA THR A 116 4.82 -9.28 7.88
C THR A 116 3.46 -9.71 7.33
N ILE A 117 2.68 -8.76 6.80
CA ILE A 117 1.32 -8.99 6.29
C ILE A 117 1.33 -9.76 4.97
N ILE A 118 2.35 -9.51 4.14
CA ILE A 118 2.57 -10.18 2.87
C ILE A 118 2.97 -11.65 3.08
N ASP A 119 3.87 -11.90 4.03
CA ASP A 119 4.44 -13.23 4.27
C ASP A 119 3.46 -14.20 4.97
N ASP A 120 2.51 -13.68 5.74
CA ASP A 120 1.54 -14.48 6.53
C ASP A 120 0.59 -15.35 5.68
N LYS A 121 0.49 -15.10 4.36
CA LYS A 121 -0.42 -15.78 3.43
C LYS A 121 0.32 -16.49 2.28
N ALA A 122 1.61 -16.76 2.43
CA ALA A 122 2.51 -17.22 1.36
C ALA A 122 2.12 -18.56 0.68
N ALA A 123 1.21 -18.50 -0.28
CA ALA A 123 1.47 -19.04 -1.59
C ALA A 123 1.89 -17.85 -2.50
N GLY A 124 2.96 -17.99 -3.30
CA GLY A 124 3.45 -16.94 -4.20
C GLY A 124 4.28 -15.82 -3.55
N HIS A 125 5.58 -15.79 -3.87
CA HIS A 125 6.56 -14.78 -3.42
C HIS A 125 6.04 -13.35 -3.68
N SER A 126 5.88 -12.56 -2.63
CA SER A 126 5.40 -11.17 -2.68
C SER A 126 6.44 -10.28 -1.96
N ARG A 127 6.56 -9.01 -2.32
CA ARG A 127 7.66 -8.13 -1.86
C ARG A 127 7.23 -6.69 -1.73
N ASN A 128 7.86 -5.93 -0.85
CA ASN A 128 7.72 -4.48 -0.84
C ASN A 128 8.54 -3.83 -1.97
N CYS A 129 8.05 -2.73 -2.52
CA CYS A 129 8.74 -1.83 -3.43
C CYS A 129 8.84 -0.46 -2.76
N ILE A 130 10.06 0.07 -2.60
CA ILE A 130 10.25 1.44 -2.13
C ILE A 130 10.23 2.35 -3.35
N GLN A 131 9.26 3.26 -3.41
CA GLN A 131 9.23 4.31 -4.42
C GLN A 131 9.74 5.62 -3.82
N PHE A 132 10.85 6.14 -4.33
CA PHE A 132 11.25 7.52 -4.11
C PHE A 132 10.63 8.37 -5.23
N LYS A 133 9.64 9.21 -4.92
CA LYS A 133 9.19 10.23 -5.86
C LYS A 133 10.23 11.35 -5.87
N GLY A 134 10.87 11.53 -7.03
CA GLY A 134 11.79 12.64 -7.29
C GLY A 134 11.07 13.92 -7.65
#